data_AF-A0A2P5WJU5-F1
#
_entry.id   AF-A0A2P5WJU5-F1
#
_cell.length_a   1.000
_cell.length_b   1.000
_cell.length_c   1.000
_cell.angle_alpha   90.00
_cell.angle_beta   90.00
_cell.angle_gamma   90.00
#
_symmetry.space_group_name_H-M   'P 1'
#
loop_
_entity.id
_entity.type
_entity.pdbx_description
1 polymer ?
#
loop_
_entity_poly.entity_id
_entity_poly.type
_entity_poly.pdbx_seq_one_letter_code
_entity_poly.pdbx_strand_id
1 'polypeptide(L)'
;MASAEGGCQSSPTVCRFFRVVHAPLFLRHFASDRRHMKDSEGNFTAQPPPYEPIVAEDGSVHNLNEYMEIRAADVLTDLPPELTSAVFGQKHGVVIGEAHLEELFSQIP
;
A
#
# COMPACT_ATOMS: atom_id res chain seq x y z
N MET A 1 22.10 14.44 -24.93
CA MET A 1 20.67 14.13 -24.74
C MET A 1 20.62 12.80 -24.00
N ALA A 2 20.61 12.85 -22.66
CA ALA A 2 20.60 11.67 -21.81
C ALA A 2 19.14 11.45 -21.39
N SER A 3 18.53 10.37 -21.87
CA SER A 3 17.21 9.95 -21.41
C SER A 3 17.38 9.02 -20.20
N ALA A 4 16.63 9.32 -19.16
CA ALA A 4 16.63 8.64 -17.88
C ALA A 4 16.15 7.18 -18.02
N GLU A 5 17.05 6.24 -17.72
CA GLU A 5 16.67 4.84 -17.48
C GLU A 5 16.50 4.63 -15.98
N GLY A 6 15.36 5.05 -15.43
CA GLY A 6 14.88 4.62 -14.11
C GLY A 6 14.26 3.23 -14.20
N GLY A 7 15.00 2.26 -14.74
CA GLY A 7 14.51 0.91 -15.05
C GLY A 7 14.61 -0.03 -13.85
N CYS A 8 13.54 -0.78 -13.59
CA CYS A 8 13.56 -2.04 -12.85
C CYS A 8 14.47 -3.02 -13.61
N GLN A 9 15.78 -3.03 -13.29
CA GLN A 9 16.79 -3.80 -14.03
C GLN A 9 16.94 -5.23 -13.47
N SER A 10 16.23 -6.18 -14.07
CA SER A 10 16.70 -7.56 -14.34
C SER A 10 15.66 -8.28 -15.23
N SER A 11 15.97 -9.40 -15.86
CA SER A 11 15.01 -10.18 -16.66
C SER A 11 14.12 -11.11 -15.79
N PRO A 12 13.09 -11.77 -16.36
CA PRO A 12 11.73 -11.21 -16.40
C PRO A 12 11.30 -10.77 -14.99
N THR A 13 11.48 -9.49 -14.66
CA THR A 13 11.50 -9.04 -13.27
C THR A 13 10.14 -8.72 -12.70
N VAL A 14 9.85 -9.33 -11.55
CA VAL A 14 8.86 -8.80 -10.63
C VAL A 14 9.42 -7.48 -10.08
N CYS A 15 8.83 -6.36 -10.48
CA CYS A 15 9.16 -5.06 -9.91
C CYS A 15 8.41 -4.86 -8.59
N ARG A 16 9.13 -4.48 -7.55
CA ARG A 16 8.54 -4.21 -6.23
C ARG A 16 8.15 -2.74 -6.12
N PHE A 17 6.93 -2.55 -5.64
CA PHE A 17 6.38 -1.26 -5.27
C PHE A 17 5.87 -1.35 -3.85
N PHE A 18 5.94 -0.23 -3.13
CA PHE A 18 5.57 -0.15 -1.72
C PHE A 18 4.51 0.92 -1.55
N ARG A 19 3.38 0.54 -0.96
CA ARG A 19 2.42 1.49 -0.42
C ARG A 19 2.82 1.82 1.02
N VAL A 20 3.20 3.06 1.27
CA VAL A 20 3.62 3.53 2.60
C VAL A 20 2.49 4.33 3.20
N VAL A 21 1.88 3.80 4.27
CA VAL A 21 0.72 4.40 4.95
C VAL A 21 1.12 4.80 6.37
N HIS A 22 0.79 6.03 6.76
CA HIS A 22 0.98 6.47 8.13
C HIS A 22 0.08 5.67 9.10
N ALA A 23 0.66 5.11 10.15
CA ALA A 23 -0.01 4.14 11.03
C ALA A 23 -1.34 4.64 11.65
N PRO A 24 -1.46 5.87 12.17
CA PRO A 24 -2.74 6.41 12.64
C PRO A 24 -3.82 6.45 11.56
N LEU A 25 -3.48 6.71 10.30
CA LEU A 25 -4.44 6.67 9.20
C LEU A 25 -4.83 5.23 8.87
N PHE A 26 -3.86 4.31 8.86
CA PHE A 26 -4.14 2.89 8.66
C PHE A 26 -5.11 2.35 9.72
N LEU A 27 -4.87 2.63 11.01
CA LEU A 27 -5.72 2.15 12.10
C LEU A 27 -7.15 2.71 12.06
N ARG A 28 -7.34 3.93 11.55
CA ARG A 28 -8.67 4.55 11.41
C ARG A 28 -9.43 4.05 10.19
N HIS A 29 -8.73 3.82 9.10
CA HIS A 29 -9.35 3.64 7.78
C HIS A 29 -9.32 2.21 7.26
N PHE A 30 -8.46 1.32 7.76
CA PHE A 30 -8.38 -0.05 7.29
C PHE A 30 -9.59 -0.88 7.72
N ALA A 31 -10.15 -1.66 6.79
CA ALA A 31 -11.24 -2.59 7.04
C ALA A 31 -11.11 -3.88 6.24
N SER A 32 -11.38 -5.01 6.90
CA SER A 32 -11.41 -6.31 6.25
C SER A 32 -12.34 -7.27 6.99
N ASP A 33 -13.44 -7.62 6.33
CA ASP A 33 -14.35 -8.71 6.69
C ASP A 33 -13.83 -10.10 6.29
N ARG A 34 -12.58 -10.17 5.81
CA ARG A 34 -11.86 -11.40 5.46
C ARG A 34 -12.50 -12.20 4.31
N ARG A 35 -13.44 -11.62 3.55
CA ARG A 35 -14.14 -12.33 2.46
C ARG A 35 -13.20 -12.88 1.39
N HIS A 36 -12.06 -12.24 1.17
CA HIS A 36 -11.04 -12.66 0.19
C HIS A 36 -10.36 -14.00 0.57
N MET A 37 -10.48 -14.43 1.84
CA MET A 37 -9.97 -15.72 2.33
C MET A 37 -11.04 -16.82 2.31
N LYS A 38 -12.20 -16.58 1.69
CA LYS A 38 -13.22 -17.60 1.47
C LYS A 38 -13.15 -18.10 0.03
N ASP A 39 -13.25 -19.42 -0.13
CA ASP A 39 -13.39 -20.03 -1.45
C ASP A 39 -14.82 -19.84 -2.02
N SER A 40 -15.07 -20.40 -3.21
CA SER A 40 -16.38 -20.34 -3.87
C SER A 40 -17.50 -21.03 -3.09
N GLU A 41 -17.17 -21.93 -2.15
CA GLU A 41 -18.14 -22.62 -1.29
C GLU A 41 -18.35 -21.88 0.04
N GLY A 42 -17.59 -20.81 0.30
CA GLY A 42 -17.66 -20.02 1.54
C GLY A 42 -16.79 -20.56 2.67
N ASN A 43 -15.99 -21.61 2.43
CA ASN A 43 -15.06 -22.15 3.40
C ASN A 43 -13.81 -21.27 3.48
N PHE A 44 -13.22 -21.16 4.68
CA PHE A 44 -11.98 -20.41 4.86
C PHE A 44 -10.79 -21.20 4.29
N THR A 45 -10.01 -20.57 3.41
CA THR A 45 -8.78 -21.15 2.83
C THR A 45 -7.65 -21.25 3.85
N ALA A 46 -7.72 -20.47 4.93
CA ALA A 46 -6.87 -20.56 6.11
C ALA A 46 -7.66 -20.13 7.35
N GLN A 47 -7.30 -20.68 8.54
CA GLN A 47 -7.98 -20.33 9.78
C GLN A 47 -7.90 -18.80 10.03
N PRO A 48 -9.03 -18.10 10.17
CA PRO A 48 -9.01 -16.68 10.43
C PRO A 48 -8.52 -16.39 11.86
N PRO A 49 -7.96 -15.21 12.11
CA PRO A 49 -7.66 -14.78 13.47
C PRO A 49 -8.89 -14.83 14.39
N PRO A 50 -8.73 -15.15 15.70
CA PRO A 50 -9.85 -15.41 16.60
C PRO A 50 -10.60 -14.15 17.06
N TYR A 51 -10.06 -12.95 16.79
CA TYR A 51 -10.74 -11.69 17.09
C TYR A 51 -11.73 -11.32 15.98
N GLU A 52 -12.65 -10.40 16.26
CA GLU A 52 -13.64 -9.90 15.29
C GLU A 52 -12.99 -9.26 14.05
N PRO A 53 -13.65 -9.23 12.88
CA PRO A 53 -13.14 -8.50 11.74
C PRO A 53 -12.85 -7.03 12.04
N ILE A 54 -11.84 -6.46 11.38
CA ILE A 54 -11.49 -5.06 11.56
C ILE A 54 -12.46 -4.21 10.73
N VAL A 55 -13.12 -3.27 11.40
CA VAL A 55 -14.06 -2.31 10.83
C VAL A 55 -13.44 -0.92 10.95
N ALA A 56 -13.50 -0.14 9.88
CA ALA A 56 -12.99 1.23 9.87
C ALA A 56 -13.88 2.17 10.71
N GLU A 57 -13.32 3.32 11.09
CA GLU A 57 -14.02 4.34 11.88
C GLU A 57 -15.29 4.88 11.19
N ASP A 58 -15.31 4.88 9.85
CA ASP A 58 -16.48 5.29 9.04
C ASP A 58 -17.54 4.19 8.88
N GLY A 59 -17.35 3.02 9.51
CA GLY A 59 -18.23 1.87 9.43
C GLY A 59 -18.00 0.98 8.21
N SER A 60 -17.02 1.27 7.35
CA SER A 60 -16.65 0.36 6.27
C SER A 60 -16.15 -0.97 6.82
N VAL A 61 -16.64 -2.06 6.23
CA VAL A 61 -16.26 -3.44 6.59
C VAL A 61 -15.28 -4.06 5.61
N HIS A 62 -15.02 -3.42 4.47
CA HIS A 62 -14.12 -3.94 3.45
C HIS A 62 -13.48 -2.82 2.64
N ASN A 63 -12.16 -2.78 2.60
CA ASN A 63 -11.40 -1.96 1.65
C ASN A 63 -9.98 -2.47 1.42
N LEU A 64 -9.69 -3.74 1.77
CA LEU A 64 -8.36 -4.34 1.62
C LEU A 64 -7.80 -4.15 0.18
N ASN A 65 -8.66 -4.20 -0.84
CA ASN A 65 -8.25 -3.97 -2.23
C ASN A 65 -7.65 -2.58 -2.45
N GLU A 66 -8.12 -1.54 -1.78
CA GLU A 66 -7.58 -0.17 -1.87
C GLU A 66 -6.14 -0.09 -1.32
N TYR A 67 -5.78 -0.99 -0.41
CA TYR A 67 -4.42 -1.12 0.13
C TYR A 67 -3.52 -2.04 -0.69
N MET A 68 -4.08 -3.08 -1.32
CA MET A 68 -3.33 -4.03 -2.15
C MET A 68 -3.08 -3.55 -3.57
N GLU A 69 -4.01 -2.79 -4.16
CA GLU A 69 -3.91 -2.33 -5.54
C GLU A 69 -2.80 -1.28 -5.66
N ILE A 70 -1.88 -1.53 -6.60
CA ILE A 70 -0.84 -0.60 -7.02
C ILE A 70 -1.06 -0.33 -8.50
N ARG A 71 -1.39 0.92 -8.84
CA ARG A 71 -1.49 1.37 -10.23
C ARG A 71 -0.19 2.03 -10.61
N ALA A 72 0.31 1.73 -11.80
CA ALA A 72 1.54 2.34 -12.31
C ALA A 72 1.45 3.87 -12.36
N ALA A 73 0.25 4.43 -12.58
CA ALA A 73 0.01 5.87 -12.58
C ALA A 73 0.17 6.54 -11.21
N ASP A 74 0.06 5.76 -10.12
CA ASP A 74 0.18 6.25 -8.74
C ASP A 74 1.62 6.16 -8.21
N VAL A 75 2.52 5.51 -8.97
CA VAL A 75 3.93 5.35 -8.58
C VAL A 75 4.67 6.66 -8.78
N LEU A 76 5.22 7.19 -7.70
CA LEU A 76 6.08 8.36 -7.77
C LEU A 76 7.46 7.95 -8.28
N THR A 77 7.85 8.53 -9.42
CA THR A 77 9.13 8.27 -10.10
C THR A 77 10.26 9.15 -9.61
N ASP A 78 9.94 10.24 -8.92
CA ASP A 78 10.86 11.16 -8.26
C ASP A 78 10.32 11.42 -6.84
N LEU A 79 11.18 11.80 -5.90
CA LEU A 79 10.80 12.16 -4.53
C LEU A 79 10.54 13.67 -4.43
N PRO A 80 9.29 14.14 -4.55
CA PRO A 80 8.98 15.54 -4.32
C PRO A 80 9.20 15.89 -2.83
N PRO A 81 9.67 17.12 -2.49
CA PRO A 81 9.77 17.60 -1.11
C PRO A 81 8.47 17.46 -0.30
N GLU A 82 7.33 17.43 -0.98
CA GLU A 82 5.99 17.31 -0.39
C GLU A 82 5.62 15.88 0.02
N LEU A 83 6.45 14.87 -0.30
CA LEU A 83 6.11 13.46 -0.08
C LEU A 83 5.89 13.13 1.40
N THR A 84 6.69 13.70 2.28
CA THR A 84 6.56 13.51 3.73
C THR A 84 5.18 13.98 4.20
N SER A 85 4.71 15.14 3.72
CA SER A 85 3.36 15.64 4.01
C SER A 85 2.28 14.71 3.44
N ALA A 86 2.48 14.19 2.24
CA ALA A 86 1.55 13.24 1.61
C ALA A 86 1.43 11.92 2.39
N VAL A 87 2.53 11.37 2.90
CA VAL A 87 2.52 10.16 3.75
C VAL A 87 1.64 10.38 4.99
N PHE A 88 1.73 11.55 5.62
CA PHE A 88 1.00 11.86 6.84
C PHE A 88 -0.46 12.30 6.62
N GLY A 89 -0.80 12.83 5.45
CA GLY A 89 -2.11 13.41 5.16
C GLY A 89 -3.03 12.54 4.31
N GLN A 90 -2.49 11.64 3.48
CA GLN A 90 -3.30 10.85 2.55
C GLN A 90 -3.78 9.55 3.19
N LYS A 91 -5.10 9.28 3.10
CA LYS A 91 -5.76 8.07 3.64
C LYS A 91 -5.02 6.77 3.31
N HIS A 92 -4.59 6.61 2.05
CA HIS A 92 -3.90 5.42 1.55
C HIS A 92 -2.40 5.61 1.41
N GLY A 93 -1.87 6.70 1.98
CA GLY A 93 -0.47 7.09 1.86
C GLY A 93 -0.01 7.22 0.42
N VAL A 94 1.25 6.87 0.17
CA VAL A 94 1.92 7.05 -1.12
C VAL A 94 2.39 5.71 -1.68
N VAL A 95 2.55 5.64 -3.00
CA VAL A 95 3.14 4.47 -3.66
C VAL A 95 4.48 4.85 -4.26
N ILE A 96 5.52 4.10 -3.92
CA ILE A 96 6.88 4.34 -4.38
C ILE A 96 7.49 3.06 -4.97
N GLY A 97 8.38 3.24 -5.93
CA GLY A 97 9.26 2.17 -6.40
C GLY A 97 10.31 1.81 -5.37
N GLU A 98 10.83 0.59 -5.44
CA GLU A 98 11.88 0.10 -4.54
C GLU A 98 13.07 1.04 -4.39
N ALA A 99 13.54 1.64 -5.49
CA ALA A 99 14.70 2.53 -5.49
C ALA A 99 14.56 3.76 -4.57
N HIS A 100 13.33 4.13 -4.21
CA HIS A 100 13.04 5.32 -3.40
C HIS A 100 12.68 5.01 -1.94
N LEU A 101 12.65 3.73 -1.55
CA LEU A 101 12.20 3.32 -0.22
C LEU A 101 13.12 3.83 0.89
N GLU A 102 14.42 3.61 0.76
CA GLU A 102 15.41 4.04 1.76
C GLU A 102 15.46 5.57 1.88
N GLU A 103 15.41 6.27 0.75
CA GLU A 103 15.45 7.72 0.73
C GLU A 103 14.20 8.32 1.39
N LEU A 104 13.01 7.77 1.16
CA LEU A 104 11.80 8.19 1.88
C LEU A 104 11.96 8.06 3.40
N PHE A 105 12.44 6.91 3.89
CA PHE A 105 12.62 6.71 5.33
C PHE A 105 13.70 7.59 5.94
N SER A 106 14.66 8.08 5.15
CA SER A 106 15.65 9.07 5.63
C SER A 106 15.07 10.47 5.86
N GLN A 107 13.91 10.77 5.23
CA GLN A 107 13.24 12.07 5.31
C GLN A 107 12.09 12.09 6.34
N ILE A 108 11.70 10.93 6.87
CA ILE A 108 10.69 10.81 7.91
C ILE A 108 11.38 10.97 9.28
N PRO A 109 10.91 11.90 10.15
CA PRO A 109 11.49 12.13 11.48
C PRO A 109 11.46 10.93 12.43
#